data_AF-A0A1V4QYF2-F1
#
_entry.id   AF-A0A1V4QYF2-F1
#
_cell.length_a   1.000
_cell.length_b   1.000
_cell.length_c   1.000
_cell.angle_alpha   90.00
_cell.angle_beta   90.00
_cell.angle_gamma   90.00
#
_symmetry.space_group_name_H-M   'P 1'
#
loop_
_entity.id
_entity.type
_entity.pdbx_description
1 polymer ?
#
loop_
_entity_poly.entity_id
_entity_poly.type
_entity_poly.pdbx_seq_one_letter_code
_entity_poly.pdbx_strand_id
1 'polypeptide(L)' 'MDELLAFCKEHEIELDVKNFGKIIDEIFKRFVEDNLIQPTFVIDYPKEISPLAKSKPENPQLVERFEIFIGG' A
#
# COMPACT_ATOMS: atom_id res chain seq x y z
N MET A 1 2.50 9.28 -10.82
CA MET A 1 1.03 9.05 -10.71
C MET A 1 0.50 8.42 -11.99
N ASP A 2 0.81 8.98 -13.16
CA ASP A 2 0.34 8.45 -14.45
C ASP A 2 0.78 7.01 -14.71
N GLU A 3 2.02 6.66 -14.38
CA GLU A 3 2.53 5.29 -14.49
C GLU A 3 1.73 4.29 -13.63
N LEU A 4 1.43 4.65 -12.38
CA LEU A 4 0.63 3.79 -11.48
C LEU A 4 -0.81 3.62 -11.99
N LEU A 5 -1.41 4.69 -12.52
CA LEU A 5 -2.76 4.62 -13.10
C LEU A 5 -2.77 3.79 -14.39
N ALA A 6 -1.71 3.85 -15.20
CA ALA A 6 -1.56 3.00 -16.37
C ALA A 6 -1.43 1.52 -15.96
N PHE A 7 -0.61 1.24 -14.95
CA PHE A 7 -0.43 -0.10 -14.39
C PHE A 7 -1.76 -0.67 -13.86
N CYS A 8 -2.53 0.09 -13.08
CA CYS A 8 -3.84 -0.34 -12.61
C CYS A 8 -4.81 -0.65 -13.76
N LYS A 9 -4.80 0.13 -14.84
CA LYS A 9 -5.63 -0.13 -16.02
C LYS A 9 -5.22 -1.38 -16.77
N GLU A 10 -3.92 -1.60 -16.95
CA GLU A 10 -3.38 -2.78 -17.65
C GLU A 10 -3.71 -4.08 -16.91
N HIS A 11 -3.74 -4.02 -15.58
CA HIS A 11 -3.98 -5.17 -14.71
C HIS A 11 -5.41 -5.27 -14.17
N GLU A 12 -6.35 -4.50 -14.72
CA GLU A 12 -7.78 -4.51 -14.36
C GLU A 12 -8.03 -4.31 -12.85
N ILE A 13 -7.25 -3.43 -12.21
CA ILE A 13 -7.41 -3.07 -10.80
C ILE A 13 -8.48 -1.97 -10.70
N GLU A 14 -9.58 -2.28 -10.03
CA GLU A 14 -10.62 -1.30 -9.74
C GLU A 14 -10.16 -0.33 -8.65
N LEU A 15 -10.36 0.98 -8.88
CA LEU A 15 -9.95 2.03 -7.96
C LEU A 15 -11.14 2.91 -7.59
N ASP A 16 -11.60 2.80 -6.34
CA ASP A 16 -12.65 3.68 -5.80
C ASP A 16 -12.17 5.13 -5.63
N VAL A 17 -10.91 5.30 -5.21
CA VAL A 17 -10.30 6.59 -4.95
C VAL A 17 -8.92 6.64 -5.61
N LYS A 18 -8.70 7.64 -6.45
CA LYS A 18 -7.46 7.83 -7.22
C LYS A 18 -6.44 8.69 -6.48
N ASN A 19 -6.12 8.34 -5.23
CA ASN A 19 -5.01 8.94 -4.49
C ASN A 19 -3.83 7.96 -4.40
N PHE A 20 -2.65 8.48 -4.08
CA PHE A 20 -1.43 7.69 -4.09
C PHE A 20 -1.53 6.53 -3.10
N GLY A 21 -2.01 6.79 -1.88
CA GLY A 21 -2.10 5.76 -0.85
C GLY A 21 -3.00 4.60 -1.23
N LYS A 22 -4.16 4.88 -1.84
CA LYS A 22 -5.12 3.84 -2.25
C LYS A 22 -4.65 3.05 -3.46
N ILE A 23 -4.00 3.69 -4.41
CA ILE A 23 -3.44 2.98 -5.57
C ILE A 23 -2.37 1.98 -5.10
N ILE A 24 -1.48 2.38 -4.19
CA ILE A 24 -0.46 1.48 -3.64
C ILE A 24 -1.10 0.35 -2.82
N ASP A 25 -2.11 0.64 -2.00
CA ASP A 25 -2.86 -0.34 -1.20
C ASP A 25 -3.49 -1.43 -2.09
N GLU A 26 -4.17 -1.04 -3.17
CA GLU A 26 -4.82 -2.01 -4.07
C GLU A 26 -3.81 -2.83 -4.89
N ILE A 27 -2.71 -2.22 -5.34
CA ILE A 27 -1.62 -2.97 -5.99
C ILE A 27 -1.00 -3.98 -5.00
N PHE A 28 -0.77 -3.57 -3.75
CA PHE A 28 -0.22 -4.44 -2.71
C PHE A 28 -1.12 -5.64 -2.45
N LYS A 29 -2.42 -5.43 -2.22
CA LYS A 29 -3.39 -6.51 -2.00
C LYS A 29 -3.43 -7.49 -3.16
N ARG A 30 -3.41 -6.96 -4.38
CA ARG A 30 -3.57 -7.78 -5.59
C ARG A 30 -2.36 -8.66 -5.90
N PHE A 31 -1.15 -8.17 -5.62
CA PHE A 31 0.08 -8.80 -6.11
C PHE A 31 1.04 -9.27 -5.03
N VAL A 32 0.93 -8.77 -3.80
CA VAL A 32 1.91 -9.02 -2.74
C VAL A 32 1.31 -9.80 -1.59
N GLU A 33 0.12 -9.39 -1.09
CA GLU A 33 -0.50 -9.96 0.12
C GLU A 33 -0.56 -11.49 0.11
N ASP A 34 -1.21 -12.09 -0.89
CA ASP A 34 -1.36 -13.55 -1.05
C ASP A 34 -0.01 -14.32 -1.12
N ASN A 35 1.10 -13.63 -1.41
CA ASN A 35 2.43 -14.24 -1.49
C ASN A 35 3.16 -14.22 -0.13
N LEU A 36 2.64 -13.53 0.89
CA LEU A 36 3.24 -13.42 2.22
C LEU A 36 2.93 -14.65 3.10
N ILE A 37 3.49 -15.80 2.72
CA ILE A 37 3.24 -17.08 3.40
C ILE A 37 3.88 -17.14 4.79
N GLN A 38 5.12 -16.67 4.93
CA GLN A 38 5.79 -16.61 6.22
C GLN A 38 5.42 -15.32 6.96
N PRO A 39 5.47 -15.29 8.30
CA PRO A 39 5.24 -14.08 9.07
C PRO A 39 6.10 -12.92 8.60
N THR A 40 5.46 -11.96 7.93
CA THR A 40 6.12 -10.84 7.27
C THR A 40 5.55 -9.54 7.80
N PHE A 41 6.43 -8.68 8.32
CA PHE A 41 6.07 -7.30 8.65
C PHE A 41 6.16 -6.44 7.39
N VAL A 42 5.01 -5.93 6.94
CA VAL A 42 4.95 -4.85 5.97
C VAL A 42 4.95 -3.55 6.75
N ILE A 43 5.79 -2.60 6.34
CA ILE A 43 6.04 -1.35 7.07
C ILE A 43 5.96 -0.16 6.11
N ASP A 44 6.03 1.05 6.66
CA ASP A 44 6.15 2.29 5.89
C ASP A 44 4.95 2.55 4.96
N TYR A 45 3.74 2.46 5.50
CA TYR A 45 2.51 2.72 4.76
C TYR A 45 2.39 4.20 4.38
N PRO A 46 1.70 4.52 3.26
CA PRO A 46 1.33 5.89 2.92
C PRO A 46 0.50 6.57 4.03
N LYS A 47 0.81 7.83 4.31
CA LYS A 47 0.11 8.65 5.30
C LYS A 47 -1.38 8.82 4.99
N GLU A 48 -1.74 8.90 3.71
CA GLU A 48 -3.11 9.07 3.24
C GLU A 48 -4.06 7.96 3.71
N ILE A 49 -3.59 6.71 3.77
CA ILE A 49 -4.37 5.56 4.25
C ILE A 49 -4.19 5.29 5.74
N SER A 50 -3.30 6.05 6.39
CA SER A 50 -2.93 5.89 7.80
C SER A 50 -2.90 7.24 8.53
N PRO A 51 -3.99 8.03 8.52
CA PRO A 51 -3.98 9.42 8.98
C PRO A 51 -3.60 9.55 10.47
N LEU A 52 -3.98 8.55 11.28
CA LEU A 52 -3.74 8.52 12.72
C LEU A 52 -2.34 8.02 13.09
N ALA A 53 -1.63 7.35 12.17
CA ALA A 53 -0.28 6.86 12.43
C ALA A 53 0.71 8.01 12.36
N LYS A 54 1.74 7.98 13.20
CA LYS A 54 2.77 9.01 13.25
C LYS A 54 3.54 9.06 11.93
N SER A 55 3.72 10.26 11.37
CA SER A 55 4.52 10.44 10.15
C SER A 55 5.98 10.11 10.41
N LYS A 56 6.63 9.48 9.44
CA LYS A 56 8.04 9.12 9.51
C LYS A 56 8.91 10.40 9.40
N PRO A 57 9.91 10.62 10.27
CA PRO A 57 10.70 11.85 10.26
C PRO A 57 11.42 12.12 8.92
N GLU A 58 11.91 11.07 8.28
CA GLU A 58 12.70 11.15 7.04
C GLU A 58 11.83 11.29 5.79
N ASN A 59 10.57 10.82 5.87
CA ASN A 59 9.61 10.92 4.77
C ASN A 59 8.18 11.11 5.30
N PRO A 60 7.70 12.36 5.40
CA PRO A 60 6.36 12.66 5.93
C PRO A 60 5.18 12.06 5.14
N GLN A 61 5.42 11.59 3.91
CA GLN A 61 4.41 10.89 3.10
C GLN A 61 4.17 9.45 3.57
N LEU A 62 5.04 8.91 4.41
CA LEU A 62 4.93 7.59 5.01
C LEU A 62 4.70 7.71 6.51
N VAL A 63 4.24 6.63 7.12
CA VAL A 63 4.00 6.53 8.56
C VAL A 63 4.79 5.39 9.19
N GLU A 64 5.10 5.55 10.48
CA GLU A 64 5.65 4.50 11.34
C GLU A 64 4.57 3.46 11.72
N ARG A 65 3.96 2.83 10.70
CA ARG A 65 2.94 1.77 10.83
C ARG A 65 3.51 0.45 10.31
N PHE A 66 3.10 -0.66 10.92
CA PHE A 66 3.32 -2.00 10.42
C PHE A 66 2.04 -2.84 10.44
N GLU A 67 1.96 -3.82 9.54
CA GLU A 67 1.01 -4.93 9.60
C GLU A 67 1.77 -6.24 9.45
N ILE A 68 1.23 -7.31 10.04
CA ILE A 68 1.79 -8.65 9.94
C ILE A 68 0.86 -9.52 9.10
N PHE A 69 1.43 -10.18 8.09
CA PHE A 69 0.74 -11.12 7.22
C PHE A 69 1.31 -12.53 7.42
N ILE A 70 0.43 -13.53 7.51
CA ILE A 70 0.79 -14.95 7.72
C ILE A 70 -0.17 -15.82 6.91
N GLY A 71 0.36 -16.49 5.88
CA GLY A 71 -0.41 -17.42 5.06
C GLY A 71 -1.16 -16.79 3.89
N GLY A 72 -0.77 -15.58 3.49
CA GLY A 72 -1.58 -14.70 2.66
C GLY A 72 -2.41 -13.78 3.54
#